data_AF-F6DRI5-F1
#
_entry.id   AF-F6DRI5-F1
#
_cell.length_a   1.000
_cell.length_b   1.000
_cell.length_c   1.000
_cell.angle_alpha   90.00
_cell.angle_beta   90.00
_cell.angle_gamma   90.00
#
_symmetry.space_group_name_H-M   'P 1'
#
loop_
_entity.id
_entity.type
_entity.pdbx_description
1 polymer ?
#
loop_
_entity_poly.entity_id
_entity_poly.type
_entity_poly.pdbx_seq_one_letter_code
_entity_poly.pdbx_strand_id
1 'polypeptide(L)'
;MGCNHEKVICLNPYELIRKYQCEACREVMMCECEQEFAIKYLPHQLDFAQELGTRNRLPVTIGFQKRVCNKCKGLPEMITPVAEGYGRTTKIVRYYWREIFFETTRRFGEWLNGRDNIDWLVAVSKYKDVHKEIEKKVIEEIKKLHQVAPKYTFQEESQQEIITKYRVEIINLDGCYVKQNSGRVKLFKYGALFSVEQYVAEHFKEQGYKVLFTESVPFHILFGVLMWSLIQHHSDPRNRTVGFGDRNAFDKGVPGDIVWVILPEDFGTSGYAERRARKIAEHLNALPNDKDELLWTFEHWIKPSEPLRQYLWAHRQNDIQITRKIVEILPIKAIIKILNYLAGDYWHRFCGWPDLLVYNDHNFFFVEVKSSGDSLSEDQKNWIRGNSEHLQLPFKLIKVHKKKVIGLGQE
;
A
#
# COMPACT_ATOMS: atom_id res chain seq x y z
N MET A 1 6.18 39.44 6.02
CA MET A 1 7.55 39.24 6.56
C MET A 1 8.04 37.91 6.02
N GLY A 2 9.26 37.85 5.46
CA GLY A 2 9.83 36.62 4.90
C GLY A 2 10.64 35.85 5.95
N CYS A 3 10.77 34.53 5.76
CA CYS A 3 11.70 33.72 6.54
C CYS A 3 13.08 33.74 5.86
N ASN A 4 14.11 34.20 6.58
CA ASN A 4 15.49 34.28 6.08
C ASN A 4 16.37 33.09 6.50
N HIS A 5 15.80 32.09 7.19
CA HIS A 5 16.54 30.91 7.63
C HIS A 5 16.71 29.90 6.49
N GLU A 6 17.90 29.33 6.36
CA GLU A 6 18.25 28.44 5.25
C GLU A 6 17.64 27.04 5.38
N LYS A 7 17.47 26.57 6.62
CA LYS A 7 17.07 25.18 6.92
C LYS A 7 15.56 25.06 7.01
N VAL A 8 14.99 24.40 6.00
CA VAL A 8 13.56 24.10 5.90
C VAL A 8 13.38 22.61 5.61
N ILE A 9 12.34 22.01 6.18
CA ILE A 9 11.98 20.61 5.98
C ILE A 9 10.70 20.55 5.14
N CYS A 10 10.66 19.67 4.12
CA CYS A 10 9.42 19.39 3.41
C CYS A 10 8.48 18.57 4.32
N LEU A 11 7.30 19.10 4.63
CA LEU A 11 6.35 18.48 5.57
C LEU A 11 5.71 17.20 5.02
N ASN A 12 5.45 17.19 3.71
CA ASN A 12 4.94 16.03 3.01
C ASN A 12 5.36 16.06 1.54
N PRO A 13 6.29 15.17 1.13
CA PRO A 13 6.81 15.16 -0.23
C PRO A 13 5.80 14.66 -1.27
N TYR A 14 4.68 14.06 -0.82
CA TYR A 14 3.58 13.57 -1.66
C TYR A 14 2.49 14.63 -1.91
N GLU A 15 2.63 15.85 -1.40
CA GLU A 15 1.78 16.96 -1.83
C GLU A 15 2.16 17.44 -3.23
N LEU A 16 1.16 17.75 -4.06
CA LEU A 16 1.38 18.36 -5.37
C LEU A 16 2.03 19.73 -5.21
N ILE A 17 1.46 20.62 -4.38
CA ILE A 17 2.13 21.85 -3.96
C ILE A 17 2.79 21.59 -2.61
N ARG A 18 4.11 21.40 -2.60
CA ARG A 18 4.84 21.02 -1.39
C ARG A 18 4.96 22.19 -0.43
N LYS A 19 4.67 21.96 0.85
CA LYS A 19 4.93 22.92 1.92
C LYS A 19 6.18 22.55 2.69
N TYR A 20 6.84 23.58 3.17
CA TYR A 20 8.07 23.50 3.92
C TYR A 20 7.90 24.23 5.23
N GLN A 21 8.49 23.69 6.29
CA GLN A 21 8.55 24.34 7.59
C GLN A 21 9.99 24.74 7.90
N CYS A 22 10.18 25.97 8.36
CA CYS A 22 11.46 26.43 8.87
C CYS A 22 11.77 25.77 10.20
N GLU A 23 12.97 25.20 10.36
CA GLU A 23 13.35 24.59 11.62
C GLU A 23 13.48 25.59 12.76
N ALA A 24 13.94 26.82 12.46
CA ALA A 24 14.23 27.85 13.46
C ALA A 24 12.96 28.60 13.93
N CYS A 25 12.20 29.17 12.99
CA CYS A 25 11.02 30.00 13.32
C CYS A 25 9.69 29.28 13.16
N ARG A 26 9.68 28.01 12.71
CA ARG A 26 8.48 27.17 12.56
C ARG A 26 7.43 27.66 11.55
N GLU A 27 7.69 28.78 10.88
CA GLU A 27 6.90 29.29 9.76
C GLU A 27 6.74 28.25 8.65
N VAL A 28 5.57 28.23 8.01
CA VAL A 28 5.21 27.30 6.94
C VAL A 28 5.05 28.07 5.64
N MET A 29 5.69 27.58 4.58
CA MET A 29 5.81 28.29 3.30
C MET A 29 5.81 27.34 2.10
N MET A 30 5.67 27.91 0.92
CA MET A 30 5.77 27.24 -0.38
C MET A 30 6.89 27.89 -1.20
N CYS A 31 7.40 27.19 -2.22
CA CYS A 31 8.41 27.77 -3.10
C CYS A 31 7.76 28.61 -4.22
N GLU A 32 8.23 29.85 -4.40
CA GLU A 32 7.75 30.81 -5.41
C GLU A 32 7.78 30.23 -6.85
N CYS A 33 8.70 29.32 -7.15
CA CYS A 33 8.80 28.71 -8.48
C CYS A 33 7.56 27.90 -8.91
N GLU A 34 6.64 27.63 -7.99
CA GLU A 34 5.39 26.90 -8.25
C GLU A 34 4.15 27.78 -8.12
N GLN A 35 4.31 29.08 -7.80
CA GLN A 35 3.23 29.98 -7.47
C GLN A 35 2.18 30.10 -8.57
N GLU A 36 2.61 30.33 -9.81
CA GLU A 36 1.69 30.50 -10.95
C GLU A 36 0.81 29.25 -11.14
N PHE A 37 1.45 28.07 -11.18
CA PHE A 37 0.75 26.80 -11.33
C PHE A 37 -0.21 26.56 -10.15
N ALA A 38 0.26 26.78 -8.94
CA ALA A 38 -0.48 26.49 -7.72
C ALA A 38 -1.73 27.39 -7.59
N ILE A 39 -1.61 28.69 -7.87
CA ILE A 39 -2.74 29.63 -7.85
C ILE A 39 -3.76 29.28 -8.95
N LYS A 40 -3.28 28.94 -10.15
CA LYS A 40 -4.15 28.69 -11.30
C LYS A 40 -4.89 27.36 -11.21
N TYR A 41 -4.23 26.30 -10.77
CA TYR A 41 -4.77 24.93 -10.87
C TYR A 41 -5.07 24.28 -9.52
N LEU A 42 -4.40 24.69 -8.44
CA LEU A 42 -4.54 24.07 -7.12
C LEU A 42 -4.74 25.09 -5.97
N PRO A 43 -5.61 26.10 -6.12
CA PRO A 43 -5.78 27.14 -5.10
C PRO A 43 -6.25 26.57 -3.75
N HIS A 44 -7.03 25.49 -3.78
CA HIS A 44 -7.51 24.77 -2.58
C HIS A 44 -6.39 24.11 -1.75
N GLN A 45 -5.17 24.00 -2.29
CA GLN A 45 -4.02 23.46 -1.56
C GLN A 45 -3.16 24.53 -0.90
N LEU A 46 -3.47 25.83 -1.01
CA LEU A 46 -2.54 26.89 -0.61
C LEU A 46 -2.55 27.21 0.88
N ASP A 47 -3.67 26.96 1.56
CA ASP A 47 -3.87 27.48 2.93
C ASP A 47 -3.29 26.57 4.02
N PHE A 48 -3.14 25.27 3.74
CA PHE A 48 -2.70 24.29 4.71
C PHE A 48 -1.67 23.32 4.12
N ALA A 49 -0.69 22.98 4.94
CA ALA A 49 0.13 21.79 4.79
C ALA A 49 -0.49 20.63 5.55
N GLN A 50 -0.26 19.40 5.09
CA GLN A 50 -0.45 18.20 5.90
C GLN A 50 0.90 17.53 6.16
N GLU A 51 1.26 17.31 7.41
CA GLU A 51 2.45 16.52 7.75
C GLU A 51 2.23 15.03 7.43
N LEU A 52 3.19 14.37 6.76
CA LEU A 52 3.00 13.01 6.27
C LEU A 52 2.77 11.99 7.40
N GLY A 53 3.60 12.04 8.44
CA GLY A 53 3.61 11.06 9.53
C GLY A 53 2.43 11.23 10.47
N THR A 54 2.14 12.45 10.93
CA THR A 54 1.09 12.69 11.94
C THR A 54 -0.25 13.09 11.35
N ARG A 55 -0.32 13.38 10.04
CA ARG A 55 -1.48 13.95 9.35
C ARG A 55 -1.94 15.31 9.89
N ASN A 56 -1.16 15.94 10.78
CA ASN A 56 -1.43 17.26 11.32
C ASN A 56 -1.60 18.28 10.18
N ARG A 57 -2.64 19.10 10.26
CA ARG A 57 -2.84 20.23 9.36
C ARG A 57 -2.18 21.47 9.95
N LEU A 58 -1.24 22.07 9.22
CA LEU A 58 -0.54 23.28 9.61
C LEU A 58 -0.92 24.42 8.67
N PRO A 59 -1.34 25.60 9.18
CA PRO A 59 -1.63 26.73 8.31
C PRO A 59 -0.35 27.19 7.62
N VAL A 60 -0.46 27.58 6.35
CA VAL A 60 0.62 28.29 5.66
C VAL A 60 0.65 29.72 6.19
N THR A 61 1.78 30.10 6.77
CA THR A 61 1.89 31.36 7.54
C THR A 61 2.50 32.50 6.74
N ILE A 62 3.41 32.21 5.80
CA ILE A 62 4.11 33.24 5.02
C ILE A 62 3.98 33.05 3.49
N GLY A 63 3.17 32.10 3.03
CA GLY A 63 2.87 31.92 1.61
C GLY A 63 4.07 31.50 0.75
N PHE A 64 4.17 32.05 -0.46
CA PHE A 64 5.25 31.75 -1.40
C PHE A 64 6.53 32.54 -1.09
N GLN A 65 7.66 31.84 -1.04
CA GLN A 65 8.97 32.41 -0.73
C GLN A 65 10.02 31.95 -1.75
N LYS A 66 11.04 32.76 -1.97
CA LYS A 66 12.13 32.48 -2.92
C LYS A 66 13.04 31.36 -2.42
N ARG A 67 13.52 30.53 -3.34
CA ARG A 67 14.57 29.51 -3.11
C ARG A 67 14.30 28.57 -1.92
N VAL A 68 13.05 28.14 -1.73
CA VAL A 68 12.66 27.21 -0.66
C VAL A 68 12.93 25.75 -1.03
N CYS A 69 12.48 25.32 -2.22
CA CYS A 69 12.63 23.93 -2.65
C CYS A 69 14.06 23.58 -3.07
N ASN A 70 14.39 22.29 -3.07
CA ASN A 70 15.73 21.81 -3.41
C ASN A 70 16.14 22.23 -4.83
N LYS A 71 15.25 22.12 -5.83
CA LYS A 71 15.51 22.60 -7.19
C LYS A 71 15.97 24.08 -7.22
N CYS A 72 15.29 24.98 -6.52
CA CYS A 72 15.67 26.40 -6.50
C CYS A 72 16.91 26.69 -5.63
N LYS A 73 17.29 25.76 -4.77
CA LYS A 73 18.55 25.80 -4.03
C LYS A 73 19.72 25.19 -4.81
N GLY A 74 19.47 24.54 -5.94
CA GLY A 74 20.49 23.76 -6.66
C GLY A 74 20.85 22.45 -5.94
N LEU A 75 20.00 21.98 -5.04
CA LEU A 75 20.16 20.73 -4.31
C LEU A 75 19.40 19.59 -5.02
N PRO A 76 19.81 18.33 -4.84
CA PRO A 76 19.06 17.18 -5.34
C PRO A 76 17.63 17.16 -4.82
N GLU A 77 16.66 16.92 -5.70
CA GLU A 77 15.27 16.74 -5.28
C GLU A 77 15.12 15.46 -4.46
N MET A 78 14.22 15.51 -3.46
CA MET A 78 13.90 14.33 -2.67
C MET A 78 13.16 13.31 -3.57
N ILE A 79 13.70 12.09 -3.61
CA ILE A 79 13.14 10.99 -4.40
C ILE A 79 12.01 10.36 -3.58
N THR A 80 10.76 10.55 -4.02
CA THR A 80 9.58 10.02 -3.33
C THR A 80 8.61 9.39 -4.34
N PRO A 81 8.92 8.17 -4.81
CA PRO A 81 8.05 7.47 -5.73
C PRO A 81 6.70 7.17 -5.07
N VAL A 82 5.62 7.31 -5.83
CA VAL A 82 4.30 6.83 -5.40
C VAL A 82 4.23 5.32 -5.53
N ALA A 83 3.39 4.69 -4.69
CA ALA A 83 3.12 3.26 -4.76
C ALA A 83 2.63 2.84 -6.15
N GLU A 84 2.90 1.59 -6.50
CA GLU A 84 2.37 0.99 -7.71
C GLU A 84 0.84 0.88 -7.63
N GLY A 85 0.17 1.06 -8.77
CA GLY A 85 -1.28 0.97 -8.83
C GLY A 85 -1.80 1.04 -10.26
N TYR A 86 -3.12 1.01 -10.42
CA TYR A 86 -3.75 1.15 -11.74
C TYR A 86 -3.33 2.47 -12.41
N GLY A 87 -2.74 2.37 -13.60
CA GLY A 87 -2.17 3.51 -14.32
C GLY A 87 -0.80 3.99 -13.83
N ARG A 88 -0.22 3.38 -12.79
CA ARG A 88 1.07 3.74 -12.17
C ARG A 88 2.03 2.56 -12.06
N THR A 89 2.06 1.70 -13.08
CA THR A 89 2.86 0.47 -13.07
C THR A 89 4.32 0.68 -13.45
N THR A 90 4.66 1.75 -14.17
CA THR A 90 6.05 1.97 -14.62
C THR A 90 6.84 2.83 -13.63
N LYS A 91 8.15 2.56 -13.50
CA LYS A 91 9.07 3.39 -12.68
C LYS A 91 9.02 4.86 -13.06
N ILE A 92 8.90 5.18 -14.34
CA ILE A 92 8.75 6.57 -14.80
C ILE A 92 7.52 7.20 -14.20
N VAL A 93 6.34 6.56 -14.31
CA VAL A 93 5.11 7.12 -13.74
C VAL A 93 5.19 7.24 -12.22
N ARG A 94 5.84 6.30 -11.53
CA ARG A 94 5.97 6.34 -10.08
C ARG A 94 6.95 7.41 -9.58
N TYR A 95 8.10 7.59 -10.22
CA TYR A 95 9.13 8.54 -9.78
C TYR A 95 8.85 9.96 -10.26
N TYR A 96 8.28 10.10 -11.45
CA TYR A 96 7.95 11.39 -12.07
C TYR A 96 6.47 11.76 -11.93
N TRP A 97 5.74 11.14 -11.00
CA TRP A 97 4.29 11.33 -10.84
C TRP A 97 3.90 12.80 -10.74
N ARG A 98 4.72 13.61 -10.07
CA ARG A 98 4.51 15.03 -9.87
C ARG A 98 4.79 15.84 -11.13
N GLU A 99 5.90 15.56 -11.81
CA GLU A 99 6.26 16.19 -13.09
C GLU A 99 5.23 15.88 -14.17
N ILE A 100 4.78 14.62 -14.24
CA ILE A 100 3.73 14.18 -15.16
C ILE A 100 2.44 14.95 -14.87
N PHE A 101 2.04 15.06 -13.60
CA PHE A 101 0.85 15.82 -13.22
C PHE A 101 0.97 17.29 -13.65
N PHE A 102 2.04 17.98 -13.25
CA PHE A 102 2.22 19.41 -13.55
C PHE A 102 2.20 19.67 -15.05
N GLU A 103 2.94 18.91 -15.83
CA GLU A 103 3.04 19.13 -17.27
C GLU A 103 1.75 18.75 -18.01
N THR A 104 1.07 17.68 -17.57
CA THR A 104 -0.23 17.28 -18.12
C THR A 104 -1.28 18.35 -17.84
N THR A 105 -1.40 18.81 -16.59
CA THR A 105 -2.36 19.85 -16.21
C THR A 105 -2.09 21.16 -16.94
N ARG A 106 -0.82 21.55 -17.11
CA ARG A 106 -0.45 22.75 -17.85
C ARG A 106 -0.89 22.67 -19.31
N ARG A 107 -0.49 21.61 -20.04
CA ARG A 107 -0.86 21.40 -21.45
C ARG A 107 -2.37 21.25 -21.64
N PHE A 108 -3.04 20.58 -20.71
CA PHE A 108 -4.50 20.45 -20.76
C PHE A 108 -5.19 21.80 -20.53
N GLY A 109 -4.69 22.62 -19.60
CA GLY A 109 -5.19 23.98 -19.38
C GLY A 109 -4.93 24.91 -20.56
N GLU A 110 -3.79 24.80 -21.23
CA GLU A 110 -3.49 25.49 -22.49
C GLU A 110 -4.45 25.04 -23.61
N TRP A 111 -4.71 23.74 -23.72
CA TRP A 111 -5.68 23.20 -24.67
C TRP A 111 -7.10 23.70 -24.39
N LEU A 112 -7.50 23.80 -23.12
CA LEU A 112 -8.83 24.25 -22.70
C LEU A 112 -9.05 25.76 -22.93
N ASN A 113 -7.96 26.54 -22.95
CA ASN A 113 -8.03 28.00 -23.03
C ASN A 113 -8.87 28.46 -24.24
N GLY A 114 -9.90 29.27 -23.98
CA GLY A 114 -10.82 29.79 -24.99
C GLY A 114 -11.83 28.78 -25.56
N ARG A 115 -11.89 27.53 -25.06
CA ARG A 115 -12.86 26.51 -25.52
C ARG A 115 -14.11 26.44 -24.65
N ASP A 116 -13.91 26.40 -23.34
CA ASP A 116 -14.98 26.33 -22.34
C ASP A 116 -14.55 27.14 -21.11
N ASN A 117 -15.51 27.86 -20.51
CA ASN A 117 -15.29 28.57 -19.25
C ASN A 117 -15.72 27.72 -18.06
N ILE A 118 -15.09 26.55 -17.91
CA ILE A 118 -15.33 25.63 -16.80
C ILE A 118 -14.03 25.40 -16.03
N ASP A 119 -14.16 25.10 -14.73
CA ASP A 119 -13.02 24.70 -13.92
C ASP A 119 -12.29 23.51 -14.54
N TRP A 120 -10.96 23.52 -14.50
CA TRP A 120 -10.15 22.53 -15.20
C TRP A 120 -10.42 21.11 -14.66
N LEU A 121 -10.76 20.94 -13.38
CA LEU A 121 -11.04 19.64 -12.78
C LEU A 121 -12.35 19.05 -13.34
N VAL A 122 -13.34 19.91 -13.57
CA VAL A 122 -14.59 19.54 -14.25
C VAL A 122 -14.31 19.21 -15.73
N ALA A 123 -13.46 20.00 -16.38
CA ALA A 123 -13.06 19.76 -17.77
C ALA A 123 -12.35 18.42 -17.97
N VAL A 124 -11.52 17.96 -17.01
CA VAL A 124 -10.86 16.65 -17.09
C VAL A 124 -11.88 15.51 -17.20
N SER A 125 -12.99 15.60 -16.47
CA SER A 125 -14.04 14.59 -16.54
C SER A 125 -14.80 14.63 -17.86
N LYS A 126 -15.09 15.84 -18.37
CA LYS A 126 -15.79 16.05 -19.65
C LYS A 126 -14.93 15.64 -20.86
N TYR A 127 -13.64 15.94 -20.83
CA TYR A 127 -12.68 15.73 -21.92
C TYR A 127 -11.62 14.68 -21.55
N LYS A 128 -12.08 13.58 -20.95
CA LYS A 128 -11.23 12.53 -20.39
C LYS A 128 -10.25 11.94 -21.40
N ASP A 129 -10.68 11.73 -22.64
CA ASP A 129 -9.83 11.12 -23.67
C ASP A 129 -8.72 12.07 -24.10
N VAL A 130 -9.01 13.36 -24.25
CA VAL A 130 -8.00 14.39 -24.55
C VAL A 130 -6.97 14.48 -23.42
N HIS A 131 -7.42 14.51 -22.17
CA HIS A 131 -6.51 14.53 -21.02
C HIS A 131 -5.57 13.31 -21.02
N LYS A 132 -6.11 12.11 -21.28
CA LYS A 132 -5.31 10.87 -21.38
C LYS A 132 -4.30 10.90 -22.53
N GLU A 133 -4.68 11.46 -23.68
CA GLU A 133 -3.76 11.60 -24.81
C GLU A 133 -2.59 12.54 -24.49
N ILE A 134 -2.87 13.66 -23.81
CA ILE A 134 -1.85 14.60 -23.35
C ILE A 134 -0.93 13.91 -22.33
N GLU A 135 -1.51 13.26 -21.32
CA GLU A 135 -0.74 12.53 -20.30
C GLU A 135 0.19 11.48 -20.93
N LYS A 136 -0.32 10.70 -21.89
CA LYS A 136 0.48 9.72 -22.62
C LYS A 136 1.67 10.37 -23.34
N LYS A 137 1.46 11.51 -24.01
CA LYS A 137 2.56 12.25 -24.67
C LYS A 137 3.60 12.74 -23.67
N VAL A 138 3.16 13.31 -22.54
CA VAL A 138 4.04 13.77 -21.46
C VAL A 138 4.89 12.62 -20.90
N ILE A 139 4.27 11.45 -20.66
CA ILE A 139 4.98 10.26 -20.18
C ILE A 139 6.06 9.81 -21.19
N GLU A 140 5.75 9.77 -22.48
CA GLU A 140 6.71 9.38 -23.52
C GLU A 140 7.88 10.38 -23.65
N GLU A 141 7.62 11.68 -23.49
CA GLU A 141 8.67 12.69 -23.46
C GLU A 141 9.57 12.56 -22.22
N ILE A 142 8.99 12.36 -21.04
CA ILE A 142 9.75 12.13 -19.80
C ILE A 142 10.59 10.85 -19.90
N LYS A 143 10.07 9.78 -20.52
CA LYS A 143 10.85 8.56 -20.80
C LYS A 143 12.10 8.86 -21.62
N LYS A 144 11.97 9.63 -22.72
CA LYS A 144 13.10 10.04 -23.57
C LYS A 144 14.09 10.92 -22.81
N LEU A 145 13.58 11.90 -22.04
CA LEU A 145 14.43 12.76 -21.21
C LEU A 145 15.20 11.97 -20.16
N HIS A 146 14.57 11.00 -19.51
CA HIS A 146 15.22 10.16 -18.51
C HIS A 146 16.37 9.33 -19.09
N GLN A 147 16.27 8.90 -20.36
CA GLN A 147 17.36 8.17 -21.03
C GLN A 147 18.61 9.01 -21.27
N VAL A 148 18.45 10.34 -21.45
CA VAL A 148 19.56 11.25 -21.79
C VAL A 148 20.07 12.02 -20.58
N ALA A 149 19.16 12.48 -19.72
CA ALA A 149 19.43 13.31 -18.56
C ALA A 149 18.47 12.94 -17.40
N PRO A 150 18.71 11.81 -16.71
CA PRO A 150 17.83 11.34 -15.65
C PRO A 150 17.80 12.33 -14.48
N LYS A 151 16.62 12.90 -14.22
CA LYS A 151 16.35 13.67 -12.99
C LYS A 151 16.47 12.82 -11.73
N TYR A 152 16.04 11.56 -11.81
CA TYR A 152 16.03 10.62 -10.67
C TYR A 152 16.78 9.35 -11.03
N THR A 153 17.50 8.79 -10.07
CA THR A 153 18.00 7.41 -10.14
C THR A 153 16.98 6.51 -9.46
N PHE A 154 16.60 5.40 -10.11
CA PHE A 154 15.73 4.43 -9.48
C PHE A 154 16.52 3.68 -8.40
N GLN A 155 16.10 3.80 -7.14
CA GLN A 155 16.77 3.24 -5.97
C GLN A 155 15.90 2.14 -5.34
N GLU A 156 15.62 1.08 -6.11
CA GLU A 156 14.88 -0.08 -5.63
C GLU A 156 15.83 -1.27 -5.51
N GLU A 157 15.86 -1.91 -4.34
CA GLU A 157 16.59 -3.16 -4.14
C GLU A 157 16.04 -4.22 -5.10
N SER A 158 16.91 -4.88 -5.84
CA SER A 158 16.55 -5.99 -6.70
C SER A 158 16.05 -7.17 -5.85
N GLN A 159 15.26 -8.05 -6.48
CA GLN A 159 14.83 -9.30 -5.83
C GLN A 159 16.03 -10.10 -5.29
N GLN A 160 17.14 -10.16 -6.04
CA GLN A 160 18.29 -10.94 -5.63
C GLN A 160 19.00 -10.33 -4.40
N GLU A 161 19.09 -9.00 -4.33
CA GLU A 161 19.60 -8.31 -3.15
C GLU A 161 18.74 -8.60 -1.92
N ILE A 162 17.42 -8.49 -2.01
CA ILE A 162 16.48 -8.78 -0.91
C ILE A 162 16.62 -10.23 -0.44
N ILE A 163 16.59 -11.20 -1.37
CA ILE A 163 16.72 -12.62 -1.06
C ILE A 163 18.05 -12.91 -0.34
N THR A 164 19.14 -12.34 -0.83
CA THR A 164 20.48 -12.56 -0.27
C THR A 164 20.63 -11.90 1.10
N LYS A 165 20.21 -10.64 1.21
CA LYS A 165 20.33 -9.82 2.43
C LYS A 165 19.57 -10.43 3.60
N TYR A 166 18.34 -10.89 3.37
CA TYR A 166 17.48 -11.48 4.41
C TYR A 166 17.51 -13.01 4.43
N ARG A 167 18.43 -13.65 3.68
CA ARG A 167 18.65 -15.09 3.65
C ARG A 167 17.35 -15.88 3.43
N VAL A 168 16.54 -15.45 2.47
CA VAL A 168 15.27 -16.08 2.15
C VAL A 168 15.52 -17.47 1.59
N GLU A 169 14.94 -18.50 2.23
CA GLU A 169 14.98 -19.87 1.73
C GLU A 169 14.17 -19.96 0.42
N ILE A 170 14.78 -20.50 -0.63
CA ILE A 170 14.13 -20.71 -1.93
C ILE A 170 13.96 -22.21 -2.17
N ILE A 171 12.73 -22.63 -2.47
CA ILE A 171 12.44 -23.97 -2.97
C ILE A 171 12.11 -23.86 -4.45
N ASN A 172 12.82 -24.62 -5.28
CA ASN A 172 12.61 -24.67 -6.71
C ASN A 172 11.78 -25.90 -7.05
N LEU A 173 10.67 -25.69 -7.75
CA LEU A 173 9.79 -26.76 -8.24
C LEU A 173 9.74 -26.74 -9.76
N ASP A 174 9.57 -27.90 -10.37
CA ASP A 174 9.45 -28.05 -11.82
C ASP A 174 7.99 -28.22 -12.23
N GLY A 175 7.51 -27.33 -13.11
CA GLY A 175 6.14 -27.31 -13.59
C GLY A 175 5.98 -27.67 -15.07
N CYS A 176 4.93 -28.44 -15.39
CA CYS A 176 4.44 -28.63 -16.76
C CYS A 176 3.41 -27.54 -17.08
N TYR A 177 3.78 -26.61 -17.95
CA TYR A 177 2.97 -25.43 -18.25
C TYR A 177 2.08 -25.66 -19.47
N VAL A 178 0.82 -25.21 -19.40
CA VAL A 178 -0.12 -25.28 -20.52
C VAL A 178 -0.37 -23.87 -21.05
N LYS A 179 -0.14 -23.67 -22.36
CA LYS A 179 -0.46 -22.40 -23.03
C LYS A 179 -1.96 -22.32 -23.27
N GLN A 180 -2.61 -21.28 -22.75
CA GLN A 180 -3.99 -20.92 -23.11
C GLN A 180 -3.98 -19.70 -24.04
N ASN A 181 -4.93 -19.64 -24.99
CA ASN A 181 -5.02 -18.56 -25.99
C ASN A 181 -5.40 -17.19 -25.39
N SER A 182 -5.97 -17.17 -24.17
CA SER A 182 -6.25 -15.96 -23.40
C SER A 182 -6.48 -16.33 -21.92
N GLY A 183 -5.51 -16.04 -21.04
CA GLY A 183 -5.66 -16.31 -19.61
C GLY A 183 -4.34 -16.36 -18.83
N ARG A 184 -4.46 -16.44 -17.50
CA ARG A 184 -3.32 -16.72 -16.61
C ARG A 184 -2.78 -18.12 -16.90
N VAL A 185 -1.46 -18.24 -16.89
CA VAL A 185 -0.75 -19.49 -17.14
C VAL A 185 -1.17 -20.56 -16.13
N LYS A 186 -1.50 -21.77 -16.61
CA LYS A 186 -1.86 -22.92 -15.76
C LYS A 186 -0.81 -24.02 -15.82
N LEU A 187 -0.71 -24.77 -14.73
CA LEU A 187 0.13 -25.95 -14.60
C LEU A 187 -0.72 -27.22 -14.69
N PHE A 188 -0.22 -28.22 -15.41
CA PHE A 188 -0.86 -29.52 -15.51
C PHE A 188 -0.23 -30.53 -14.54
N LYS A 189 -1.05 -31.13 -13.70
CA LYS A 189 -0.66 -32.21 -12.77
C LYS A 189 -1.83 -33.20 -12.66
N TYR A 190 -1.56 -34.50 -12.72
CA TYR A 190 -2.55 -35.58 -12.56
C TYR A 190 -3.86 -35.41 -13.37
N GLY A 191 -3.78 -35.00 -14.64
CA GLY A 191 -4.98 -34.86 -15.46
C GLY A 191 -5.76 -33.55 -15.26
N ALA A 192 -5.33 -32.66 -14.36
CA ALA A 192 -6.01 -31.41 -14.04
C ALA A 192 -5.12 -30.17 -14.22
N LEU A 193 -5.78 -29.02 -14.44
CA LEU A 193 -5.14 -27.71 -14.56
C LEU A 193 -5.24 -26.92 -13.25
N PHE A 194 -4.09 -26.47 -12.76
CA PHE A 194 -3.95 -25.72 -11.52
C PHE A 194 -3.41 -24.31 -11.78
N SER A 195 -3.77 -23.34 -10.94
CA SER A 195 -2.96 -22.13 -10.78
C SER A 195 -1.59 -22.48 -10.20
N VAL A 196 -0.65 -21.53 -10.21
CA VAL A 196 0.70 -21.78 -9.69
C VAL A 196 0.66 -22.02 -8.18
N GLU A 197 -0.14 -21.23 -7.47
CA GLU A 197 -0.37 -21.32 -6.03
C GLU A 197 -1.06 -22.63 -5.66
N GLN A 198 -2.06 -23.07 -6.45
CA GLN A 198 -2.70 -24.38 -6.26
C GLN A 198 -1.74 -25.54 -6.50
N TYR A 199 -0.89 -25.45 -7.53
CA TYR A 199 0.12 -26.47 -7.80
C TYR A 199 1.11 -26.61 -6.62
N VAL A 200 1.56 -25.49 -6.05
CA VAL A 200 2.41 -25.46 -4.85
C VAL A 200 1.67 -26.01 -3.64
N ALA A 201 0.39 -25.68 -3.47
CA ALA A 201 -0.42 -26.22 -2.39
C ALA A 201 -0.50 -27.75 -2.45
N GLU A 202 -0.74 -28.34 -3.62
CA GLU A 202 -0.78 -29.80 -3.80
C GLU A 202 0.58 -30.45 -3.51
N HIS A 203 1.69 -29.82 -3.91
CA HIS A 203 3.03 -30.32 -3.58
C HIS A 203 3.28 -30.44 -2.07
N PHE A 204 2.81 -29.47 -1.27
CA PHE A 204 2.93 -29.55 0.18
C PHE A 204 1.92 -30.53 0.82
N LYS A 205 0.70 -30.65 0.26
CA LYS A 205 -0.28 -31.65 0.70
C LYS A 205 0.24 -33.08 0.53
N GLU A 206 0.93 -33.38 -0.57
CA GLU A 206 1.60 -34.67 -0.80
C GLU A 206 2.67 -35.00 0.25
N GLN A 207 3.23 -33.97 0.89
CA GLN A 207 4.20 -34.10 1.98
C GLN A 207 3.54 -34.13 3.37
N GLY A 208 2.21 -34.23 3.43
CA GLY A 208 1.45 -34.31 4.69
C GLY A 208 1.13 -32.95 5.32
N TYR A 209 1.33 -31.83 4.61
CA TYR A 209 0.93 -30.52 5.11
C TYR A 209 -0.52 -30.17 4.77
N LYS A 210 -1.10 -29.29 5.58
CA LYS A 210 -2.31 -28.52 5.25
C LYS A 210 -1.88 -27.17 4.70
N VAL A 211 -2.68 -26.60 3.80
CA VAL A 211 -2.38 -25.33 3.13
C VAL A 211 -3.60 -24.42 3.17
N LEU A 212 -3.38 -23.18 3.58
CA LEU A 212 -4.38 -22.11 3.60
C LEU A 212 -3.94 -21.00 2.65
N PHE A 213 -4.84 -20.54 1.78
CA PHE A 213 -4.60 -19.37 0.94
C PHE A 213 -4.88 -18.12 1.75
N THR A 214 -3.91 -17.22 1.86
CA THR A 214 -3.98 -16.07 2.76
C THR A 214 -4.01 -14.74 2.00
N GLU A 215 -2.96 -14.39 1.25
CA GLU A 215 -2.74 -13.00 0.80
C GLU A 215 -2.88 -12.00 1.97
N SER A 216 -3.20 -10.72 1.71
CA SER A 216 -3.19 -9.65 2.73
C SER A 216 -4.49 -9.54 3.55
N VAL A 217 -5.64 -9.83 2.94
CA VAL A 217 -6.97 -9.55 3.53
C VAL A 217 -7.19 -10.23 4.90
N PRO A 218 -6.83 -11.52 5.11
CA PRO A 218 -7.02 -12.16 6.41
C PRO A 218 -6.24 -11.47 7.55
N PHE A 219 -5.09 -10.88 7.26
CA PHE A 219 -4.32 -10.13 8.27
C PHE A 219 -4.96 -8.78 8.59
N HIS A 220 -5.67 -8.16 7.64
CA HIS A 220 -6.49 -6.97 7.89
C HIS A 220 -7.74 -7.29 8.70
N ILE A 221 -8.33 -8.47 8.52
CA ILE A 221 -9.41 -8.96 9.39
C ILE A 221 -8.85 -9.19 10.79
N LEU A 222 -7.73 -9.90 10.93
CA LEU A 222 -7.10 -10.15 12.22
C LEU A 222 -6.84 -8.84 12.96
N PHE A 223 -6.25 -7.85 12.28
CA PHE A 223 -6.02 -6.52 12.80
C PHE A 223 -7.32 -5.79 13.15
N GLY A 224 -8.26 -5.73 12.21
CA GLY A 224 -9.55 -5.05 12.41
C GLY A 224 -10.33 -5.64 13.58
N VAL A 225 -10.38 -6.96 13.71
CA VAL A 225 -11.10 -7.65 14.79
C VAL A 225 -10.40 -7.50 16.13
N LEU A 226 -9.07 -7.65 16.21
CA LEU A 226 -8.38 -7.64 17.50
C LEU A 226 -7.95 -6.24 17.95
N MET A 227 -7.96 -5.23 17.08
CA MET A 227 -7.50 -3.87 17.42
C MET A 227 -8.62 -2.81 17.40
N TRP A 228 -9.85 -3.14 16.96
CA TRP A 228 -10.90 -2.12 16.80
C TRP A 228 -11.17 -1.34 18.08
N SER A 229 -11.20 -1.99 19.25
CA SER A 229 -11.55 -1.34 20.51
C SER A 229 -10.50 -0.33 20.94
N LEU A 230 -9.22 -0.59 20.64
CA LEU A 230 -8.12 0.35 20.82
C LEU A 230 -8.20 1.53 19.84
N ILE A 231 -8.42 1.24 18.55
CA ILE A 231 -8.43 2.24 17.48
C ILE A 231 -9.60 3.19 17.64
N GLN A 232 -10.79 2.66 17.93
CA GLN A 232 -12.03 3.41 18.06
C GLN A 232 -12.29 3.88 19.50
N HIS A 233 -11.32 3.72 20.40
CA HIS A 233 -11.47 4.07 21.82
C HIS A 233 -11.75 5.57 21.97
N HIS A 234 -12.88 5.94 22.59
CA HIS A 234 -13.32 7.33 22.73
C HIS A 234 -12.32 8.26 23.42
N SER A 235 -11.37 7.71 24.19
CA SER A 235 -10.32 8.49 24.85
C SER A 235 -9.19 8.95 23.92
N ASP A 236 -9.19 8.55 22.64
CA ASP A 236 -8.25 9.11 21.68
C ASP A 236 -8.69 10.52 21.24
N PRO A 237 -7.95 11.59 21.57
CA PRO A 237 -8.35 12.96 21.24
C PRO A 237 -8.29 13.26 19.73
N ARG A 238 -7.67 12.40 18.91
CA ARG A 238 -7.63 12.55 17.45
C ARG A 238 -8.76 11.83 16.74
N ASN A 239 -9.66 11.19 17.48
CA ASN A 239 -10.79 10.49 16.89
C ASN A 239 -11.74 11.46 16.19
N ARG A 240 -12.12 11.08 14.98
CA ARG A 240 -13.17 11.73 14.20
C ARG A 240 -14.12 10.69 13.64
N THR A 241 -15.34 11.12 13.39
CA THR A 241 -16.33 10.31 12.69
C THR A 241 -16.05 10.33 11.20
N VAL A 242 -15.99 9.15 10.58
CA VAL A 242 -15.74 8.96 9.14
C VAL A 242 -16.90 8.19 8.54
N GLY A 243 -17.53 8.76 7.51
CA GLY A 243 -18.58 8.11 6.73
C GLY A 243 -18.06 7.60 5.40
N PHE A 244 -18.47 6.40 5.00
CA PHE A 244 -18.17 5.83 3.69
C PHE A 244 -19.29 4.88 3.24
N GLY A 245 -19.37 4.56 1.96
CA GLY A 245 -20.42 3.66 1.44
C GLY A 245 -20.20 2.20 1.85
N ASP A 246 -21.28 1.50 2.19
CA ASP A 246 -21.30 0.08 2.52
C ASP A 246 -20.58 -0.79 1.47
N ARG A 247 -19.60 -1.58 1.92
CA ARG A 247 -18.78 -2.42 1.03
C ARG A 247 -19.46 -3.72 0.63
N ASN A 248 -20.36 -4.25 1.45
CA ASN A 248 -21.21 -5.39 1.07
C ASN A 248 -22.17 -5.00 -0.06
N ALA A 249 -22.77 -3.82 0.02
CA ALA A 249 -23.64 -3.29 -1.02
C ALA A 249 -22.85 -3.02 -2.31
N PHE A 250 -21.65 -2.42 -2.18
CA PHE A 250 -20.73 -2.21 -3.30
C PHE A 250 -20.37 -3.51 -4.02
N ASP A 251 -19.97 -4.56 -3.28
CA ASP A 251 -19.62 -5.87 -3.86
C ASP A 251 -20.83 -6.51 -4.59
N LYS A 252 -22.07 -6.19 -4.20
CA LYS A 252 -23.31 -6.66 -4.84
C LYS A 252 -23.79 -5.74 -5.97
N GLY A 253 -23.15 -4.61 -6.21
CA GLY A 253 -23.58 -3.62 -7.20
C GLY A 253 -24.92 -2.94 -6.88
N VAL A 254 -25.30 -2.86 -5.61
CA VAL A 254 -26.56 -2.24 -5.16
C VAL A 254 -26.28 -0.97 -4.35
N PRO A 255 -27.23 -0.02 -4.27
CA PRO A 255 -27.12 1.11 -3.35
C PRO A 255 -26.94 0.63 -1.91
N GLY A 256 -26.03 1.25 -1.18
CA GLY A 256 -25.74 0.94 0.22
C GLY A 256 -25.85 2.16 1.10
N ASP A 257 -26.10 1.92 2.39
CA ASP A 257 -26.11 2.97 3.40
C ASP A 257 -24.70 3.52 3.67
N ILE A 258 -24.65 4.65 4.36
CA ILE A 258 -23.39 5.19 4.89
C ILE A 258 -23.02 4.42 6.15
N VAL A 259 -21.87 3.78 6.12
CA VAL A 259 -21.23 3.17 7.30
C VAL A 259 -20.41 4.24 8.00
N TRP A 260 -20.61 4.34 9.31
CA TRP A 260 -19.89 5.27 10.18
C TRP A 260 -18.87 4.52 11.02
N VAL A 261 -17.64 5.03 11.06
CA VAL A 261 -16.54 4.49 11.87
C VAL A 261 -15.84 5.64 12.58
N ILE A 262 -15.34 5.39 13.80
CA ILE A 262 -14.49 6.34 14.50
C ILE A 262 -13.04 6.02 14.13
N LEU A 263 -12.31 6.99 13.61
CA LEU A 263 -10.89 6.80 13.27
C LEU A 263 -10.06 8.00 13.75
N PRO A 264 -8.89 7.75 14.35
CA PRO A 264 -7.90 8.78 14.56
C PRO A 264 -7.51 9.45 13.24
N GLU A 265 -7.26 10.76 13.24
CA GLU A 265 -6.76 11.50 12.06
C GLU A 265 -5.48 10.90 11.47
N ASP A 266 -4.62 10.35 12.34
CA ASP A 266 -3.35 9.71 12.01
C ASP A 266 -3.46 8.20 11.78
N PHE A 267 -4.68 7.63 11.78
CA PHE A 267 -4.90 6.18 11.67
C PHE A 267 -4.06 5.55 10.55
N GLY A 268 -3.34 4.50 10.92
CA GLY A 268 -2.56 3.67 10.03
C GLY A 268 -1.22 4.24 9.55
N THR A 269 -0.81 5.41 10.05
CA THR A 269 0.53 5.96 9.86
C THR A 269 1.47 5.54 11.00
N SER A 270 2.78 5.70 10.80
CA SER A 270 3.76 5.57 11.89
C SER A 270 3.53 6.56 13.04
N GLY A 271 3.01 7.76 12.76
CA GLY A 271 2.68 8.75 13.79
C GLY A 271 1.60 8.28 14.77
N TYR A 272 0.64 7.47 14.31
CA TYR A 272 -0.33 6.83 15.20
C TYR A 272 0.36 5.87 16.17
N ALA A 273 1.27 5.04 15.65
CA ALA A 273 1.99 4.06 16.47
C ALA A 273 2.84 4.72 17.54
N GLU A 274 3.59 5.77 17.19
CA GLU A 274 4.43 6.53 18.12
C GLU A 274 3.59 7.18 19.22
N ARG A 275 2.52 7.91 18.82
CA ARG A 275 1.63 8.60 19.77
C ARG A 275 0.88 7.64 20.69
N ARG A 276 0.49 6.48 20.18
CA ARG A 276 -0.32 5.48 20.91
C ARG A 276 0.52 4.32 21.44
N ALA A 277 1.85 4.38 21.39
CA ALA A 277 2.75 3.28 21.73
C ALA A 277 2.40 2.59 23.07
N ARG A 278 2.20 3.39 24.13
CA ARG A 278 1.78 2.85 25.43
C ARG A 278 0.42 2.15 25.38
N LYS A 279 -0.56 2.75 24.71
CA LYS A 279 -1.91 2.18 24.59
C LYS A 279 -1.97 0.93 23.72
N ILE A 280 -1.14 0.88 22.66
CA ILE A 280 -0.93 -0.31 21.85
C ILE A 280 -0.34 -1.43 22.71
N ALA A 281 0.73 -1.15 23.46
CA ALA A 281 1.33 -2.14 24.35
C ALA A 281 0.37 -2.64 25.43
N GLU A 282 -0.36 -1.74 26.10
CA GLU A 282 -1.40 -2.10 27.07
C GLU A 282 -2.47 -3.02 26.46
N HIS A 283 -2.97 -2.67 25.27
CA HIS A 283 -3.99 -3.46 24.57
C HIS A 283 -3.48 -4.85 24.18
N LEU A 284 -2.29 -4.93 23.59
CA LEU A 284 -1.69 -6.20 23.17
C LEU A 284 -1.39 -7.11 24.37
N ASN A 285 -0.96 -6.54 25.51
CA ASN A 285 -0.74 -7.29 26.75
C ASN A 285 -2.04 -7.76 27.42
N ALA A 286 -3.16 -7.08 27.14
CA ALA A 286 -4.47 -7.45 27.66
C ALA A 286 -5.22 -8.49 26.80
N LEU A 287 -4.70 -8.82 25.61
CA LEU A 287 -5.26 -9.91 24.80
C LEU A 287 -5.08 -11.24 25.53
N PRO A 288 -6.03 -12.19 25.40
CA PRO A 288 -5.91 -13.49 26.04
C PRO A 288 -4.61 -14.20 25.68
N ASN A 289 -3.99 -14.81 26.67
CA ASN A 289 -2.78 -15.61 26.52
C ASN A 289 -3.09 -17.12 26.38
N ASP A 290 -4.36 -17.50 26.47
CA ASP A 290 -4.89 -18.81 26.12
C ASP A 290 -5.48 -18.81 24.71
N LYS A 291 -5.35 -19.95 24.01
CA LYS A 291 -5.75 -20.07 22.62
C LYS A 291 -7.26 -20.07 22.44
N ASP A 292 -7.98 -20.78 23.29
CA ASP A 292 -9.43 -20.92 23.18
C ASP A 292 -10.11 -19.61 23.58
N GLU A 293 -9.59 -18.91 24.60
CA GLU A 293 -10.03 -17.58 24.97
C GLU A 293 -9.75 -16.54 23.87
N LEU A 294 -8.59 -16.61 23.21
CA LEU A 294 -8.28 -15.71 22.08
C LEU A 294 -9.21 -15.97 20.89
N LEU A 295 -9.50 -17.24 20.58
CA LEU A 295 -10.43 -17.61 19.52
C LEU A 295 -11.85 -17.14 19.86
N TRP A 296 -12.29 -17.34 21.10
CA TRP A 296 -13.57 -16.83 21.58
C TRP A 296 -13.64 -15.30 21.47
N THR A 297 -12.57 -14.60 21.87
CA THR A 297 -12.47 -13.14 21.77
C THR A 297 -12.55 -12.67 20.33
N PHE A 298 -11.84 -13.33 19.42
CA PHE A 298 -11.90 -13.06 17.99
C PHE A 298 -13.33 -13.18 17.48
N GLU A 299 -14.00 -14.30 17.73
CA GLU A 299 -15.39 -14.55 17.30
C GLU A 299 -16.37 -13.52 17.89
N HIS A 300 -16.25 -13.25 19.20
CA HIS A 300 -17.08 -12.28 19.89
C HIS A 300 -16.91 -10.86 19.33
N TRP A 301 -15.70 -10.51 18.88
CA TRP A 301 -15.38 -9.20 18.33
C TRP A 301 -15.65 -9.04 16.83
N ILE A 302 -16.05 -10.10 16.10
CA ILE A 302 -16.40 -10.00 14.67
C ILE A 302 -17.52 -8.97 14.47
N LYS A 303 -18.62 -9.04 15.20
CA LYS A 303 -19.73 -8.10 14.98
C LYS A 303 -19.36 -6.65 15.33
N PRO A 304 -18.83 -6.32 16.52
CA PRO A 304 -18.56 -4.92 16.87
C PRO A 304 -17.43 -4.28 16.06
N SER A 305 -16.49 -5.06 15.50
CA SER A 305 -15.44 -4.52 14.63
C SER A 305 -15.87 -4.30 13.17
N GLU A 306 -17.13 -4.59 12.82
CA GLU A 306 -17.61 -4.57 11.42
C GLU A 306 -17.39 -3.22 10.71
N PRO A 307 -17.70 -2.05 11.30
CA PRO A 307 -17.46 -0.78 10.62
C PRO A 307 -15.98 -0.56 10.26
N LEU A 308 -15.07 -0.93 11.16
CA LEU A 308 -13.63 -0.85 10.88
C LEU A 308 -13.23 -1.83 9.78
N ARG A 309 -13.71 -3.07 9.82
CA ARG A 309 -13.41 -4.04 8.75
C ARG A 309 -13.93 -3.60 7.39
N GLN A 310 -15.14 -3.02 7.31
CA GLN A 310 -15.63 -2.45 6.06
C GLN A 310 -14.76 -1.29 5.58
N TYR A 311 -14.27 -0.42 6.48
CA TYR A 311 -13.34 0.64 6.11
C TYR A 311 -12.05 0.09 5.49
N LEU A 312 -11.56 -1.04 6.03
CA LEU A 312 -10.34 -1.72 5.60
C LEU A 312 -10.52 -2.69 4.42
N TRP A 313 -11.71 -2.74 3.79
CA TRP A 313 -12.07 -3.72 2.75
C TRP A 313 -11.89 -5.19 3.18
N ALA A 314 -12.05 -5.44 4.48
CA ALA A 314 -11.80 -6.69 5.17
C ALA A 314 -13.12 -7.30 5.71
N HIS A 315 -14.22 -7.18 4.95
CA HIS A 315 -15.57 -7.49 5.43
C HIS A 315 -16.12 -8.85 5.01
N ARG A 316 -15.48 -9.53 4.05
CA ARG A 316 -16.04 -10.72 3.39
C ARG A 316 -15.99 -11.94 4.29
N GLN A 317 -17.09 -12.70 4.29
CA GLN A 317 -17.25 -13.87 5.17
C GLN A 317 -16.21 -14.97 4.92
N ASN A 318 -15.86 -15.25 3.67
CA ASN A 318 -14.83 -16.25 3.35
C ASN A 318 -13.48 -15.91 3.99
N ASP A 319 -13.08 -14.64 3.91
CA ASP A 319 -11.81 -14.17 4.47
C ASP A 319 -11.84 -14.17 6.01
N ILE A 320 -13.01 -13.97 6.63
CA ILE A 320 -13.19 -14.12 8.08
C ILE A 320 -12.94 -15.57 8.50
N GLN A 321 -13.46 -16.55 7.76
CA GLN A 321 -13.24 -17.96 8.05
C GLN A 321 -11.76 -18.37 7.88
N ILE A 322 -11.09 -17.83 6.85
CA ILE A 322 -9.63 -18.00 6.66
C ILE A 322 -8.89 -17.41 7.87
N THR A 323 -9.29 -16.22 8.33
CA THR A 323 -8.67 -15.56 9.48
C THR A 323 -8.87 -16.34 10.78
N ARG A 324 -10.07 -16.89 10.99
CA ARG A 324 -10.33 -17.80 12.13
C ARG A 324 -9.34 -18.98 12.12
N LYS A 325 -9.11 -19.59 10.95
CA LYS A 325 -8.09 -20.64 10.80
C LYS A 325 -6.68 -20.15 11.10
N ILE A 326 -6.31 -18.94 10.69
CA ILE A 326 -5.03 -18.33 11.08
C ILE A 326 -4.92 -18.22 12.62
N VAL A 327 -5.98 -17.80 13.32
CA VAL A 327 -6.00 -17.72 14.79
C VAL A 327 -5.82 -19.11 15.41
N GLU A 328 -6.45 -20.15 14.85
CA GLU A 328 -6.29 -21.54 15.30
C GLU A 328 -4.84 -22.04 15.07
N ILE A 329 -4.22 -21.74 13.93
CA ILE A 329 -2.90 -22.26 13.53
C ILE A 329 -1.75 -21.53 14.23
N LEU A 330 -1.74 -20.19 14.22
CA LEU A 330 -0.56 -19.42 14.61
C LEU A 330 -0.39 -19.33 16.13
N PRO A 331 0.81 -19.48 16.68
CA PRO A 331 1.06 -19.20 18.10
C PRO A 331 0.62 -17.78 18.47
N ILE A 332 0.09 -17.59 19.68
CA ILE A 332 -0.41 -16.27 20.15
C ILE A 332 0.68 -15.21 20.05
N LYS A 333 1.94 -15.55 20.35
CA LYS A 333 3.08 -14.64 20.18
C LYS A 333 3.25 -14.16 18.74
N ALA A 334 3.00 -15.00 17.74
CA ALA A 334 3.06 -14.62 16.34
C ALA A 334 1.91 -13.67 15.97
N ILE A 335 0.70 -13.93 16.49
CA ILE A 335 -0.47 -13.04 16.32
C ILE A 335 -0.17 -11.65 16.91
N ILE A 336 0.34 -11.58 18.14
CA ILE A 336 0.71 -10.31 18.78
C ILE A 336 1.77 -9.55 17.95
N LYS A 337 2.79 -10.25 17.44
CA LYS A 337 3.79 -9.63 16.56
C LYS A 337 3.17 -9.07 15.28
N ILE A 338 2.25 -9.80 14.64
CA ILE A 338 1.51 -9.34 13.45
C ILE A 338 0.70 -8.08 13.77
N LEU A 339 -0.04 -8.08 14.88
CA LEU A 339 -0.85 -6.93 15.30
C LEU A 339 0.04 -5.70 15.58
N ASN A 340 1.15 -5.88 16.28
CA ASN A 340 2.09 -4.80 16.57
C ASN A 340 2.77 -4.26 15.30
N TYR A 341 3.15 -5.16 14.39
CA TYR A 341 3.72 -4.80 13.09
C TYR A 341 2.73 -3.99 12.27
N LEU A 342 1.48 -4.44 12.15
CA LEU A 342 0.45 -3.69 11.43
C LEU A 342 0.11 -2.36 12.12
N ALA A 343 0.05 -2.31 13.45
CA ALA A 343 -0.18 -1.07 14.18
C ALA A 343 0.93 -0.03 13.96
N GLY A 344 2.16 -0.49 13.70
CA GLY A 344 3.36 0.33 13.56
C GLY A 344 3.38 1.23 12.33
N ASP A 345 2.81 0.79 11.20
CA ASP A 345 2.68 1.58 9.97
C ASP A 345 1.72 0.88 9.01
N TYR A 346 0.43 0.84 9.38
CA TYR A 346 -0.58 -0.01 8.75
C TYR A 346 -0.65 0.17 7.23
N TRP A 347 -0.66 1.40 6.74
CA TRP A 347 -0.82 1.66 5.31
C TRP A 347 0.41 1.26 4.50
N HIS A 348 1.61 1.41 5.06
CA HIS A 348 2.84 0.93 4.42
C HIS A 348 2.99 -0.59 4.48
N ARG A 349 2.32 -1.24 5.45
CA ARG A 349 2.37 -2.70 5.71
C ARG A 349 1.09 -3.42 5.27
N PHE A 350 0.25 -2.73 4.50
CA PHE A 350 -1.05 -3.22 4.07
C PHE A 350 -0.89 -4.35 3.04
N CYS A 351 -0.07 -4.15 2.01
CA CYS A 351 0.12 -5.11 0.93
C CYS A 351 1.36 -6.00 1.14
N GLY A 352 1.50 -7.01 0.27
CA GLY A 352 2.72 -7.82 0.14
C GLY A 352 2.78 -9.05 1.04
N TRP A 353 1.70 -9.38 1.73
CA TRP A 353 1.61 -10.60 2.54
C TRP A 353 1.67 -11.86 1.67
N PRO A 354 2.30 -12.94 2.16
CA PRO A 354 2.50 -14.18 1.39
C PRO A 354 1.20 -14.86 0.94
N ASP A 355 1.26 -15.50 -0.21
CA ASP A 355 0.12 -16.20 -0.84
C ASP A 355 -0.46 -17.30 0.04
N LEU A 356 0.41 -18.09 0.71
CA LEU A 356 0.00 -19.30 1.44
C LEU A 356 0.54 -19.32 2.88
N LEU A 357 -0.24 -19.94 3.77
CA LEU A 357 0.19 -20.48 5.06
C LEU A 357 0.19 -22.01 4.99
N VAL A 358 1.38 -22.61 5.08
CA VAL A 358 1.57 -24.06 5.09
C VAL A 358 1.81 -24.50 6.52
N TYR A 359 1.11 -25.54 6.97
CA TYR A 359 1.18 -25.98 8.37
C TYR A 359 0.86 -27.46 8.53
N ASN A 360 1.30 -28.03 9.66
CA ASN A 360 0.86 -29.31 10.18
C ASN A 360 0.76 -29.21 11.70
N ASP A 361 0.67 -30.34 12.39
CA ASP A 361 0.50 -30.34 13.85
C ASP A 361 1.78 -29.91 14.62
N HIS A 362 2.93 -29.80 13.94
CA HIS A 362 4.23 -29.53 14.55
C HIS A 362 4.83 -28.18 14.15
N ASN A 363 4.56 -27.69 12.94
CA ASN A 363 5.18 -26.47 12.43
C ASN A 363 4.27 -25.73 11.43
N PHE A 364 4.63 -24.47 11.15
CA PHE A 364 4.02 -23.66 10.11
C PHE A 364 5.08 -22.78 9.43
N PHE A 365 4.82 -22.37 8.20
CA PHE A 365 5.59 -21.35 7.49
C PHE A 365 4.73 -20.68 6.42
N PHE A 366 5.06 -19.42 6.15
CA PHE A 366 4.49 -18.66 5.05
C PHE A 366 5.22 -18.93 3.74
N VAL A 367 4.48 -18.85 2.65
CA VAL A 367 4.98 -19.12 1.31
C VAL A 367 4.51 -18.03 0.35
N GLU A 368 5.47 -17.41 -0.31
CA GLU A 368 5.25 -16.60 -1.51
C GLU A 368 5.57 -17.45 -2.75
N VAL A 369 4.69 -17.43 -3.74
CA VAL A 369 4.78 -18.27 -4.94
C VAL A 369 5.10 -17.41 -6.16
N LYS A 370 6.16 -17.77 -6.88
CA LYS A 370 6.54 -17.12 -8.14
C LYS A 370 6.57 -18.11 -9.29
N SER A 371 5.81 -17.78 -10.33
CA SER A 371 5.83 -18.51 -11.59
C SER A 371 7.09 -18.18 -12.41
N SER A 372 7.37 -18.99 -13.43
CA SER A 372 8.49 -18.75 -14.34
C SER A 372 8.42 -17.37 -15.00
N GLY A 373 9.37 -16.50 -14.66
CA GLY A 373 9.47 -15.12 -15.18
C GLY A 373 8.76 -14.06 -14.31
N ASP A 374 8.12 -14.47 -13.21
CA ASP A 374 7.57 -13.55 -12.23
C ASP A 374 8.63 -13.15 -11.19
N SER A 375 8.46 -11.95 -10.63
CA SER A 375 9.38 -11.36 -9.65
C SER A 375 8.62 -10.76 -8.48
N LEU A 376 9.27 -10.67 -7.32
CA LEU A 376 8.72 -10.00 -6.15
C LEU A 376 8.36 -8.54 -6.47
N SER A 377 7.14 -8.15 -6.13
CA SER A 377 6.73 -6.74 -6.14
C SER A 377 7.44 -5.96 -5.04
N GLU A 378 7.41 -4.62 -5.10
CA GLU A 378 8.00 -3.80 -4.03
C GLU A 378 7.32 -4.03 -2.68
N ASP A 379 5.99 -4.23 -2.66
CA ASP A 379 5.27 -4.51 -1.41
C ASP A 379 5.71 -5.85 -0.81
N GLN A 380 5.96 -6.88 -1.62
CA GLN A 380 6.46 -8.18 -1.15
C GLN A 380 7.90 -8.07 -0.63
N LYS A 381 8.75 -7.28 -1.28
CA LYS A 381 10.11 -6.99 -0.78
C LYS A 381 10.06 -6.24 0.55
N ASN A 382 9.17 -5.26 0.68
CA ASN A 382 8.95 -4.53 1.92
C ASN A 382 8.44 -5.46 3.03
N TRP A 383 7.53 -6.38 2.71
CA TRP A 383 7.08 -7.39 3.67
C TRP A 383 8.21 -8.32 4.10
N ILE A 384 9.07 -8.80 3.19
CA ILE A 384 10.24 -9.63 3.55
C ILE A 384 11.19 -8.90 4.49
N ARG A 385 11.47 -7.61 4.22
CA ARG A 385 12.26 -6.75 5.11
C ARG A 385 11.61 -6.68 6.49
N GLY A 386 10.33 -6.30 6.55
CA GLY A 386 9.59 -6.20 7.80
C GLY A 386 9.45 -7.54 8.54
N ASN A 387 9.37 -8.65 7.82
CA ASN A 387 9.38 -9.98 8.40
C ASN A 387 10.72 -10.28 9.06
N SER A 388 11.84 -9.99 8.40
CA SER A 388 13.17 -10.21 8.98
C SER A 388 13.43 -9.32 10.20
N GLU A 389 13.03 -8.05 10.13
CA GLU A 389 13.33 -7.03 11.16
C GLU A 389 12.38 -7.09 12.36
N HIS A 390 11.11 -7.49 12.17
CA HIS A 390 10.07 -7.34 13.20
C HIS A 390 9.27 -8.62 13.50
N LEU A 391 8.78 -9.30 12.47
CA LEU A 391 7.83 -10.42 12.67
C LEU A 391 8.54 -11.74 13.01
N GLN A 392 9.64 -12.03 12.31
CA GLN A 392 10.41 -13.27 12.36
C GLN A 392 9.53 -14.52 12.16
N LEU A 393 8.58 -14.44 11.24
CA LEU A 393 7.75 -15.59 10.87
C LEU A 393 8.54 -16.48 9.91
N PRO A 394 8.47 -17.82 10.05
CA PRO A 394 9.07 -18.73 9.09
C PRO A 394 8.50 -18.46 7.69
N PHE A 395 9.37 -18.25 6.71
CA PHE A 395 8.99 -17.82 5.37
C PHE A 395 9.87 -18.49 4.31
N LYS A 396 9.24 -18.89 3.21
CA LYS A 396 9.92 -19.48 2.04
C LYS A 396 9.40 -18.86 0.75
N LEU A 397 10.30 -18.69 -0.21
CA LEU A 397 9.96 -18.32 -1.57
C LEU A 397 9.95 -19.57 -2.46
N ILE A 398 8.83 -19.85 -3.12
CA ILE A 398 8.72 -20.97 -4.06
C ILE A 398 8.85 -20.44 -5.47
N LYS A 399 9.78 -20.98 -6.25
CA LYS A 399 9.92 -20.67 -7.68
C LYS A 399 9.54 -21.88 -8.51
N VAL A 400 8.50 -21.73 -9.31
CA VAL A 400 8.06 -22.79 -10.24
C VAL A 400 8.68 -22.55 -11.60
N HIS A 401 9.61 -23.42 -11.99
CA HIS A 401 10.35 -23.36 -13.24
C HIS A 401 9.65 -24.12 -14.34
N LYS A 402 9.83 -23.63 -15.57
CA LYS A 402 9.18 -24.18 -16.75
C LYS A 402 10.01 -25.33 -17.34
N LYS A 403 9.54 -26.57 -17.14
CA LYS A 403 10.23 -27.77 -17.66
C LYS A 403 9.71 -28.23 -19.02
N LYS A 404 8.38 -28.19 -19.24
CA LYS A 404 7.74 -28.56 -20.51
C LYS A 404 6.54 -27.64 -20.80
N VAL A 405 6.27 -27.40 -22.09
CA VAL A 405 5.03 -26.75 -22.57
C VAL A 405 4.19 -27.78 -23.28
N ILE A 406 2.97 -27.98 -22.80
CA ILE A 406 2.00 -28.82 -23.51
C ILE A 406 1.08 -27.87 -24.29
N GLY A 407 0.97 -28.09 -25.60
CA GLY A 407 -0.03 -27.41 -26.42
C GLY A 407 -1.41 -28.01 -26.14
N LEU A 408 -2.44 -27.17 -26.01
CA LEU A 408 -3.82 -27.66 -25.99
C LEU A 408 -4.09 -28.37 -27.33
N GLY A 409 -4.12 -29.70 -27.33
CA GLY A 409 -4.37 -30.52 -28.53
C GLY A 409 -3.37 -31.65 -28.83
N GLN A 410 -2.49 -32.02 -27.90
CA GLN A 410 -1.74 -33.27 -28.00
C GLN A 410 -2.08 -34.13 -26.78
N GLU A 411 -3.07 -35.02 -26.98
CA GLU A 411 -3.29 -36.22 -26.14
C GLU A 411 -2.13 -37.21 -26.30
#